data_AF-A0A2M7HYI3-F1
#
_entry.id   AF-A0A2M7HYI3-F1
#
_cell.length_a   1.000
_cell.length_b   1.000
_cell.length_c   1.000
_cell.angle_alpha   90.00
_cell.angle_beta   90.00
_cell.angle_gamma   90.00
#
_symmetry.space_group_name_H-M   'P 1'
#
loop_
_entity.id
_entity.type
_entity.pdbx_description
1 polymer ?
#
loop_
_entity_poly.entity_id
_entity_poly.type
_entity_poly.pdbx_seq_one_letter_code
_entity_poly.pdbx_strand_id
1 'polypeptide(L)'
;MSDIKNVGSDTQINQMLNMRNQLAVQMAALDSELQILLLKQKRDGFQPLTQQTLRDMVAEHMGQLKVKELTLFADIAPATYYKIMSKLESVKIGTLKALLNTIGLDLFIGKKTPDVSGQINASNEAKS
;
A
#
# COMPACT_ATOMS: atom_id res chain seq x y z
N MET A 1 1.96 47.05 43.89
CA MET A 1 3.03 46.88 42.87
C MET A 1 3.26 45.38 42.68
N SER A 2 2.45 44.70 41.86
CA SER A 2 2.55 43.23 41.68
C SER A 2 2.47 42.77 40.23
N ASP A 3 2.22 43.67 39.28
CA ASP A 3 1.84 43.29 37.90
C ASP A 3 3.01 43.12 36.92
N ILE A 4 4.24 43.47 37.32
CA ILE A 4 5.39 43.49 36.39
C ILE A 4 6.03 42.10 36.22
N LYS A 5 5.82 41.17 37.17
CA LYS A 5 6.39 39.81 37.09
C LYS A 5 5.58 38.84 36.22
N ASN A 6 4.30 39.13 35.96
CA ASN A 6 3.38 38.18 35.32
C ASN A 6 3.45 38.21 33.77
N VAL A 7 3.80 39.36 33.20
CA VAL A 7 3.88 39.56 31.74
C VAL A 7 5.06 38.79 31.12
N GLY A 8 6.18 38.65 31.84
CA GLY A 8 7.36 37.92 31.35
C GLY A 8 7.13 36.41 31.24
N SER A 9 6.39 35.83 32.19
CA SER A 9 6.01 34.41 32.20
C SER A 9 5.01 34.08 31.08
N ASP A 10 4.01 34.93 30.85
CA ASP A 10 3.03 34.73 29.77
C ASP A 10 3.68 34.83 28.38
N THR A 11 4.67 35.71 28.24
CA THR A 11 5.42 35.86 26.98
C THR A 11 6.28 34.62 26.69
N GLN A 12 6.94 34.05 27.71
CA GLN A 12 7.70 32.81 27.59
C GLN A 12 6.80 31.59 27.31
N ILE A 13 5.65 31.49 27.96
CA ILE A 13 4.68 30.42 27.71
C ILE A 13 4.17 30.48 26.26
N ASN A 14 3.83 31.67 25.77
CA ASN A 14 3.40 31.85 24.39
C ASN A 14 4.50 31.52 23.37
N GLN A 15 5.76 31.85 23.67
CA GLN A 15 6.90 31.44 22.85
C GLN A 15 7.07 29.92 22.81
N MET A 16 6.96 29.23 23.95
CA MET A 16 7.02 27.77 24.00
C MET A 16 5.84 27.11 23.26
N LEU A 17 4.63 27.66 23.36
CA LEU A 17 3.46 27.16 22.62
C LEU A 17 3.63 27.32 21.11
N ASN A 18 4.17 28.45 20.66
CA ASN A 18 4.48 28.65 19.24
C ASN A 18 5.55 27.68 18.75
N MET A 19 6.62 27.46 19.52
CA MET A 19 7.66 26.49 19.19
C MET A 19 7.10 25.06 19.14
N ARG A 20 6.22 24.69 20.08
CA ARG A 20 5.50 23.41 20.06
C ARG A 20 4.65 23.25 18.80
N ASN A 21 3.92 24.29 18.40
CA ASN A 21 3.08 24.25 17.21
C ASN A 21 3.91 24.14 15.93
N GLN A 22 5.04 24.85 15.84
CA GLN A 22 5.97 24.72 14.71
C GLN A 22 6.55 23.30 14.63
N LEU A 23 6.96 22.71 15.75
CA LEU A 23 7.44 21.33 15.79
C LEU A 23 6.35 20.34 15.38
N ALA A 24 5.11 20.51 15.84
CA ALA A 24 4.00 19.64 15.44
C ALA A 24 3.73 19.68 13.94
N VAL A 25 3.81 20.87 13.32
CA VAL A 25 3.67 21.02 11.86
C VAL A 25 4.83 20.35 11.13
N GLN A 26 6.07 20.49 11.62
CA GLN A 26 7.24 19.84 11.04
C GLN A 26 7.15 18.30 11.14
N MET A 27 6.66 17.78 12.27
CA MET A 27 6.42 16.34 12.45
C MET A 27 5.36 15.82 11.48
N ALA A 28 4.24 16.54 11.33
CA ALA A 28 3.20 16.14 10.38
C ALA A 28 3.69 16.15 8.92
N ALA A 29 4.54 17.11 8.56
CA ALA A 29 5.17 17.15 7.23
C ALA A 29 6.11 15.95 7.00
N LEU A 30 6.94 15.63 8.00
CA LEU A 30 7.84 14.46 7.97
C LEU A 30 7.04 13.15 7.86
N ASP A 31 5.96 12.99 8.62
CA ASP A 31 5.10 11.81 8.57
C ASP A 31 4.44 11.66 7.18
N SER A 32 4.01 12.77 6.58
CA SER A 32 3.47 12.76 5.22
C SER A 32 4.53 12.38 4.20
N GLU A 33 5.76 12.88 4.33
CA GLU A 33 6.86 12.54 3.43
C GLU A 33 7.30 11.09 3.59
N LEU A 34 7.34 10.57 4.82
CA LEU A 34 7.55 9.15 5.11
C LEU A 34 6.45 8.28 4.50
N GLN A 35 5.19 8.66 4.60
CA GLN A 35 4.10 7.94 3.94
C GLN A 35 4.27 7.93 2.42
N ILE A 36 4.65 9.06 1.81
CA ILE A 36 4.91 9.14 0.37
C ILE A 36 6.08 8.25 -0.03
N LEU A 37 7.18 8.27 0.72
CA LEU A 37 8.36 7.43 0.47
C LEU A 37 8.06 5.94 0.68
N LEU A 38 7.26 5.57 1.68
CA LEU A 38 6.79 4.19 1.89
C LEU A 38 5.87 3.72 0.76
N LEU A 39 4.96 4.58 0.29
CA LEU A 39 4.12 4.29 -0.88
C LEU A 39 4.96 4.19 -2.16
N LYS A 40 5.99 5.02 -2.30
CA LYS A 40 6.93 5.00 -3.41
C LYS A 40 7.82 3.76 -3.38
N GLN A 41 8.36 3.38 -2.23
CA GLN A 41 9.09 2.12 -2.03
C GLN A 41 8.21 0.90 -2.34
N LYS A 42 6.93 0.93 -1.98
CA LYS A 42 5.96 -0.11 -2.37
C LYS A 42 5.66 -0.11 -3.87
N ARG A 43 5.77 1.03 -4.56
CA ARG A 43 5.62 1.15 -6.03
C ARG A 43 6.89 0.75 -6.79
N ASP A 44 8.06 1.12 -6.29
CA ASP A 44 9.36 0.86 -6.91
C ASP A 44 9.86 -0.57 -6.59
N GLY A 45 9.36 -1.17 -5.49
CA GLY A 45 9.57 -2.57 -5.11
C GLY A 45 8.58 -3.55 -5.76
N PHE A 46 7.86 -3.12 -6.81
CA PHE A 46 6.90 -3.95 -7.52
C PHE A 46 7.64 -5.00 -8.37
N GLN A 47 7.94 -6.14 -7.76
CA GLN A 47 8.29 -7.32 -8.52
C GLN A 47 6.99 -8.02 -8.94
N PRO A 48 6.83 -8.34 -10.25
CA PRO A 48 5.70 -9.14 -10.69
C PRO A 48 5.71 -10.46 -9.91
N LEU A 49 4.54 -10.87 -9.40
CA LEU A 49 4.40 -12.11 -8.66
C LEU A 49 4.91 -13.27 -9.52
N THR A 50 6.06 -13.84 -9.15
CA THR A 50 6.63 -14.97 -9.87
C THR A 50 5.92 -16.25 -9.45
N GLN A 51 5.97 -17.27 -10.31
CA GLN A 51 5.44 -18.58 -9.98
C GLN A 51 6.07 -19.16 -8.71
N GLN A 52 7.39 -18.97 -8.52
CA GLN A 52 8.09 -19.45 -7.35
C GLN A 52 7.60 -18.74 -6.09
N THR A 53 7.55 -17.40 -6.12
CA THR A 53 7.04 -16.58 -5.01
C THR A 53 5.61 -16.94 -4.64
N LEU A 54 4.73 -17.19 -5.63
CA LEU A 54 3.36 -17.65 -5.38
C LEU A 54 3.33 -19.01 -4.68
N ARG A 55 4.14 -19.98 -5.12
CA ARG A 55 4.21 -21.30 -4.50
C ARG A 55 4.67 -21.20 -3.06
N ASP A 56 5.68 -20.40 -2.80
CA ASP A 56 6.24 -20.19 -1.46
C ASP A 56 5.20 -19.54 -0.53
N MET A 57 4.53 -18.48 -1.01
CA MET A 57 3.46 -17.80 -0.27
C MET A 57 2.30 -18.75 0.07
N VAL A 58 1.86 -19.55 -0.91
CA VAL A 58 0.77 -20.52 -0.69
C VAL A 58 1.22 -21.60 0.28
N ALA A 59 2.42 -22.14 0.16
CA ALA A 59 2.93 -23.17 1.07
C ALA A 59 3.05 -22.66 2.51
N GLU A 60 3.52 -21.43 2.70
CA GLU A 60 3.67 -20.79 4.01
C GLU A 60 2.32 -20.53 4.70
N HIS A 61 1.30 -20.13 3.95
CA HIS A 61 0.01 -19.69 4.51
C HIS A 61 -1.10 -20.73 4.45
N MET A 62 -0.92 -21.82 3.69
CA MET A 62 -1.89 -22.92 3.62
C MET A 62 -1.94 -23.72 4.93
N GLY A 63 -0.92 -23.60 5.80
CA GLY A 63 -0.89 -24.27 7.10
C GLY A 63 -1.05 -25.78 6.97
N GLN A 64 -2.14 -26.34 7.53
CA GLN A 64 -2.48 -27.77 7.44
C GLN A 64 -3.51 -28.11 6.35
N LEU A 65 -4.02 -27.11 5.60
CA LEU A 65 -5.01 -27.38 4.56
C LEU A 65 -4.42 -28.27 3.47
N LYS A 66 -5.15 -29.33 3.12
CA LYS A 66 -4.85 -30.10 1.91
C LYS A 66 -5.33 -29.31 0.70
N VAL A 67 -4.68 -29.53 -0.45
CA VAL A 67 -5.08 -28.93 -1.73
C VAL A 67 -6.57 -29.09 -2.00
N LYS A 68 -7.16 -30.25 -1.68
CA LYS A 68 -8.60 -30.51 -1.84
C LYS A 68 -9.48 -29.56 -1.02
N GLU A 69 -9.09 -29.28 0.22
CA GLU A 69 -9.82 -28.40 1.14
C GLU A 69 -9.65 -26.94 0.71
N LEU A 70 -8.43 -26.55 0.38
CA LEU A 70 -8.12 -25.22 -0.17
C LEU A 70 -8.93 -24.92 -1.43
N THR A 71 -8.98 -25.87 -2.38
CA THR A 71 -9.74 -25.71 -3.63
C THR A 71 -11.24 -25.63 -3.39
N LEU A 72 -11.75 -26.34 -2.38
CA LEU A 72 -13.15 -26.31 -2.00
C LEU A 72 -13.53 -24.94 -1.42
N PHE A 73 -12.71 -24.40 -0.51
CA PHE A 73 -12.95 -23.09 0.09
C PHE A 73 -12.75 -21.93 -0.88
N ALA A 74 -11.85 -22.08 -1.85
CA ALA A 74 -11.63 -21.11 -2.92
C ALA A 74 -12.67 -21.19 -4.06
N ASP A 75 -13.58 -22.17 -4.01
CA ASP A 75 -14.55 -22.46 -5.08
C ASP A 75 -13.90 -22.63 -6.46
N ILE A 76 -12.80 -23.40 -6.51
CA ILE A 76 -12.09 -23.73 -7.75
C ILE A 76 -11.88 -25.24 -7.88
N ALA A 77 -11.76 -25.72 -9.11
CA ALA A 77 -11.38 -27.11 -9.34
C ALA A 77 -9.92 -27.38 -8.94
N PRO A 78 -9.56 -28.59 -8.46
CA PRO A 78 -8.16 -28.94 -8.17
C PRO A 78 -7.22 -28.78 -9.37
N ALA A 79 -7.69 -29.07 -10.59
CA ALA A 79 -6.92 -28.84 -11.82
C ALA A 79 -6.56 -27.35 -12.00
N THR A 80 -7.44 -26.45 -11.59
CA THR A 80 -7.21 -25.01 -11.63
C THR A 80 -6.11 -24.58 -10.65
N TYR A 81 -6.05 -25.18 -9.46
CA TYR A 81 -4.94 -24.98 -8.52
C TYR A 81 -3.59 -25.36 -9.16
N TYR A 82 -3.48 -26.56 -9.74
CA TYR A 82 -2.22 -26.96 -10.37
C TYR A 82 -1.88 -26.12 -11.61
N LYS A 83 -2.88 -25.63 -12.34
CA LYS A 83 -2.68 -24.66 -13.43
C LYS A 83 -2.14 -23.33 -12.89
N ILE A 84 -2.64 -22.85 -11.76
CA ILE A 84 -2.12 -21.66 -11.07
C ILE A 84 -0.65 -21.85 -10.69
N MET A 85 -0.31 -23.01 -10.14
CA MET A 85 1.06 -23.30 -9.72
C MET A 85 2.01 -23.54 -10.90
N SER A 86 1.53 -23.85 -12.10
CA SER A 86 2.36 -24.25 -13.25
C SER A 86 2.41 -23.24 -14.41
N LYS A 87 1.38 -22.40 -14.59
CA LYS A 87 1.31 -21.40 -15.66
C LYS A 87 0.58 -20.14 -15.20
N LEU A 88 1.19 -19.42 -14.25
CA LEU A 88 0.59 -18.28 -13.57
C LEU A 88 0.11 -17.20 -14.55
N GLU A 89 0.89 -16.89 -15.59
CA GLU A 89 0.53 -15.88 -16.59
C GLU A 89 -0.73 -16.21 -17.40
N SER A 90 -1.16 -17.48 -17.44
CA SER A 90 -2.31 -17.94 -18.21
C SER A 90 -3.62 -17.98 -17.40
N VAL A 91 -3.58 -17.57 -16.14
CA VAL A 91 -4.70 -17.66 -15.21
C VAL A 91 -5.47 -16.35 -15.16
N LYS A 92 -6.81 -16.44 -15.08
CA LYS A 92 -7.66 -15.28 -14.82
C LYS A 92 -7.38 -14.71 -13.43
N ILE A 93 -7.19 -13.39 -13.35
CA ILE A 93 -6.91 -12.67 -12.10
C ILE A 93 -7.92 -12.99 -10.99
N GLY A 94 -9.22 -13.07 -11.31
CA GLY A 94 -10.26 -13.41 -10.33
C GLY A 94 -10.07 -14.78 -9.68
N THR A 95 -9.58 -15.76 -10.43
CA THR A 95 -9.32 -17.12 -9.93
C THR A 95 -8.09 -17.15 -9.02
N LEU A 96 -7.05 -16.40 -9.37
CA LEU A 96 -5.87 -16.24 -8.52
C LEU A 96 -6.25 -15.52 -7.20
N LYS A 97 -7.08 -14.48 -7.29
CA LYS A 97 -7.57 -13.75 -6.12
C LYS A 97 -8.40 -14.62 -5.18
N ALA A 98 -9.29 -15.46 -5.73
CA ALA A 98 -10.07 -16.39 -4.93
C ALA A 98 -9.17 -17.33 -4.10
N LEU A 99 -8.16 -17.93 -4.74
CA LEU A 99 -7.20 -18.82 -4.06
C LEU A 99 -6.42 -18.11 -2.95
N LEU A 100 -5.88 -16.92 -3.23
CA LEU A 100 -5.09 -16.17 -2.26
C LEU A 100 -5.95 -15.73 -1.06
N ASN A 101 -7.18 -15.25 -1.32
CA ASN A 101 -8.08 -14.82 -0.25
C ASN A 101 -8.40 -15.96 0.73
N THR A 102 -8.51 -17.20 0.24
CA THR A 102 -8.78 -18.38 1.07
C THR A 102 -7.69 -18.68 2.09
N ILE A 103 -6.44 -18.33 1.78
CA ILE A 103 -5.28 -18.45 2.70
C ILE A 103 -4.96 -17.13 3.41
N GLY A 104 -5.90 -16.18 3.44
CA GLY A 104 -5.75 -14.90 4.14
C GLY A 104 -4.82 -13.90 3.44
N LEU A 105 -4.48 -14.14 2.17
CA LEU A 105 -3.64 -13.25 1.36
C LEU A 105 -4.54 -12.46 0.39
N ASP A 106 -4.54 -11.14 0.47
CA ASP A 106 -5.20 -10.34 -0.57
C ASP A 106 -4.22 -10.06 -1.71
N LEU A 107 -4.75 -10.06 -2.93
CA LEU A 107 -3.99 -9.78 -4.15
C LEU A 107 -3.77 -8.26 -4.22
N PHE A 108 -2.90 -7.73 -3.36
CA PHE A 108 -2.48 -6.34 -3.42
C PHE A 108 -1.35 -6.17 -4.40
N ILE A 109 -1.70 -5.75 -5.61
CA ILE A 109 -0.78 -5.15 -6.55
C ILE A 109 -1.53 -3.96 -7.17
N GLY A 110 -1.04 -2.73 -6.90
CA GLY A 110 -1.77 -1.46 -6.96
C GLY A 110 -2.60 -1.17 -8.21
N LYS A 111 -3.57 -0.26 -8.07
CA LYS A 111 -4.43 0.24 -9.16
C LYS A 111 -3.61 0.44 -10.44
N LYS A 112 -4.07 -0.15 -11.55
CA LYS A 112 -3.71 0.29 -12.90
C LYS A 112 -3.95 1.80 -12.94
N THR A 113 -2.89 2.60 -12.92
CA THR A 113 -3.03 4.02 -13.23
C THR A 113 -3.67 4.10 -14.62
N PRO A 114 -4.75 4.89 -14.80
CA PRO A 114 -5.19 5.20 -16.14
C PRO A 114 -4.00 5.80 -16.88
N ASP A 115 -3.84 5.42 -18.13
CA ASP A 115 -2.77 5.91 -19.00
C ASP A 115 -2.84 7.45 -19.04
N VAL A 116 -1.90 8.13 -18.38
CA VAL A 116 -1.80 9.59 -18.36
C VAL A 116 -1.03 10.10 -19.59
N SER A 117 -0.61 9.20 -20.50
CA SER A 117 0.00 9.57 -21.77
C SER A 117 -0.93 10.40 -22.68
N GLY A 118 -2.23 10.50 -22.34
CA GLY A 118 -3.22 11.31 -23.06
C GLY A 118 -3.46 12.73 -22.52
N GLN A 119 -2.95 13.12 -21.34
CA GLN A 119 -3.28 14.43 -20.74
C GLN A 119 -2.18 15.49 -20.84
N ILE A 120 -1.01 15.15 -21.39
CA ILE A 120 0.10 16.12 -21.54
C ILE A 120 -0.11 17.04 -22.77
N ASN A 121 -1.01 16.69 -23.70
CA ASN A 121 -1.23 17.49 -24.92
C ASN A 121 -2.33 18.56 -24.82
N ALA A 122 -3.17 18.55 -23.77
CA ALA A 122 -4.26 19.53 -23.65
C ALA A 122 -3.84 20.87 -23.00
N SER A 123 -2.63 20.96 -22.45
CA SER A 123 -2.16 22.19 -21.79
C SER A 123 -1.27 23.09 -22.67
N ASN A 124 -1.00 22.70 -23.92
CA ASN A 124 -0.18 23.50 -24.84
C ASN A 124 -0.98 24.32 -25.88
N GLU A 125 -2.31 24.19 -25.93
CA GLU A 125 -3.15 25.00 -26.84
C GLU A 125 -3.81 26.23 -26.17
N ALA A 126 -3.61 26.45 -24.87
CA ALA A 126 -4.16 27.62 -24.16
C ALA A 126 -3.17 28.80 -24.05
N LYS A 127 -2.03 28.77 -24.77
CA LYS A 127 -1.05 29.87 -24.85
C LYS A 127 -0.54 30.09 -26.28
N SER A 128 -1.42 30.19 -27.25
CA SER A 128 -1.14 30.84 -28.54
C SER A 128 -2.18 31.90 -28.82
#